data_AF-A0A2E4XN09-F1
#
_entry.id   AF-A0A2E4XN09-F1
#
_cell.length_a   1.000
_cell.length_b   1.000
_cell.length_c   1.000
_cell.angle_alpha   90.00
_cell.angle_beta   90.00
_cell.angle_gamma   90.00
#
_symmetry.space_group_name_H-M   'P 1'
#
loop_
_entity.id
_entity.type
_entity.pdbx_description
1 polymer ?
#
loop_
_entity_poly.entity_id
_entity_poly.type
_entity_poly.pdbx_seq_one_letter_code
_entity_poly.pdbx_strand_id
1 'polypeptide(L)'
;MEATQSSPMEQKIQRELELYREKWESSNNRGKRQTEVFRENVPLDECDFNEKFKECNLDQFFTHPEKIVLPVFKGYNSVHLYRDSKKKQTIPLFDDGNYFLVGALGEPGRDLPRNHKSKASHLMVIKHGDEGPITFNEMLPTDKEETEDLQERINFANMAVGHIRNNTPVAQCGTKVVEKANEMEIDVQTGIRQFMGQVISSFTEEFRVGRPGYTLRDETNTNIAGETLDVIQSLIDQVFTDQSLKVHAFIQPPHENSQVLSHIHVFLLHEPQWLDGAEENYYDCNTILRLKKEMAEEVEEVEEGEPGLTRTFSVRN
;
A
#
# COMPACT_ATOMS: atom_id res chain seq x y z
N MET A 1 10.99 29.85 -18.34
CA MET A 1 10.96 28.62 -17.53
C MET A 1 10.81 27.49 -18.52
N GLU A 2 11.87 26.72 -18.76
CA GLU A 2 11.78 25.53 -19.61
C GLU A 2 10.89 24.51 -18.90
N ALA A 3 9.84 24.05 -19.56
CA ALA A 3 9.04 22.93 -19.07
C ALA A 3 9.96 21.71 -18.98
N THR A 4 10.25 21.26 -17.77
CA THR A 4 10.91 19.98 -17.53
C THR A 4 10.08 18.91 -18.20
N GLN A 5 10.62 18.23 -19.21
CA GLN A 5 9.90 17.13 -19.86
C GLN A 5 9.62 16.03 -18.82
N SER A 6 8.36 15.66 -18.64
CA SER A 6 7.94 14.56 -17.77
C SER A 6 8.66 13.26 -18.15
N SER A 7 9.09 12.51 -17.13
CA SER A 7 9.80 11.24 -17.35
C SER A 7 8.92 10.21 -18.10
N PRO A 8 9.49 9.22 -18.82
CA PRO A 8 8.71 8.17 -19.47
C PRO A 8 7.77 7.40 -18.51
N MET A 9 8.21 7.20 -17.26
CA MET A 9 7.39 6.55 -16.24
C MET A 9 6.20 7.43 -15.82
N GLU A 10 6.44 8.72 -15.64
CA GLU A 10 5.38 9.67 -15.31
C GLU A 10 4.30 9.74 -16.40
N GLN A 11 4.71 9.78 -17.67
CA GLN A 11 3.80 9.74 -18.82
C GLN A 11 2.99 8.43 -18.85
N LYS A 12 3.60 7.30 -18.47
CA LYS A 12 2.90 6.01 -18.34
C LYS A 12 1.85 6.07 -17.24
N ILE A 13 2.22 6.54 -16.05
CA ILE A 13 1.30 6.69 -14.90
C ILE A 13 0.12 7.60 -15.29
N GLN A 14 0.38 8.75 -15.91
CA GLN A 14 -0.67 9.67 -16.35
C GLN A 14 -1.66 9.01 -17.32
N ARG A 15 -1.15 8.34 -18.38
CA ARG A 15 -2.00 7.62 -19.34
C ARG A 15 -2.83 6.53 -18.66
N GLU A 16 -2.25 5.80 -17.70
CA GLU A 16 -2.98 4.75 -16.98
C GLU A 16 -4.06 5.33 -16.06
N LEU A 17 -3.80 6.46 -15.38
CA LEU A 17 -4.81 7.19 -14.59
C LEU A 17 -6.00 7.61 -15.47
N GLU A 18 -5.76 8.16 -16.65
CA GLU A 18 -6.79 8.53 -17.63
C GLU A 18 -7.59 7.29 -18.09
N LEU A 19 -6.89 6.23 -18.50
CA LEU A 19 -7.50 4.98 -18.94
C LEU A 19 -8.39 4.36 -17.86
N TYR A 20 -7.92 4.33 -16.61
CA TYR A 20 -8.69 3.77 -15.50
C TYR A 20 -9.87 4.65 -15.12
N ARG A 21 -9.76 5.98 -15.26
CA ARG A 21 -10.88 6.91 -15.14
C ARG A 21 -11.97 6.61 -16.18
N GLU A 22 -11.60 6.49 -17.45
CA GLU A 22 -12.55 6.17 -18.54
C GLU A 22 -13.25 4.82 -18.32
N LYS A 23 -12.50 3.79 -17.91
CA LYS A 23 -13.06 2.47 -17.57
C LYS A 23 -14.03 2.52 -16.39
N TRP A 24 -13.72 3.31 -15.35
CA TRP A 24 -14.62 3.48 -14.21
C TRP A 24 -15.91 4.18 -14.62
N GLU A 25 -15.82 5.28 -15.36
CA GLU A 25 -16.96 6.08 -15.81
C GLU A 25 -17.82 5.36 -16.86
N SER A 26 -17.27 4.38 -17.58
CA SER A 26 -18.02 3.53 -18.53
C SER A 26 -18.60 2.26 -17.90
N SER A 27 -18.30 1.99 -16.63
CA SER A 27 -18.79 0.82 -15.89
C SER A 27 -20.07 1.12 -15.10
N ASN A 28 -20.58 0.13 -14.38
CA ASN A 28 -21.68 0.32 -13.42
C ASN A 28 -21.27 1.11 -12.15
N ASN A 29 -19.97 1.46 -12.02
CA ASN A 29 -19.45 2.31 -10.94
C ASN A 29 -19.47 3.80 -11.30
N ARG A 30 -19.98 4.18 -12.47
CA ARG A 30 -20.07 5.57 -12.90
C ARG A 30 -20.66 6.48 -11.82
N GLY A 31 -19.94 7.56 -11.49
CA GLY A 31 -20.35 8.53 -10.48
C GLY A 31 -20.31 8.03 -9.03
N LYS A 32 -19.81 6.82 -8.79
CA LYS A 32 -19.57 6.29 -7.43
C LYS A 32 -18.11 6.49 -7.04
N ARG A 33 -17.89 6.70 -5.75
CA ARG A 33 -16.55 6.72 -5.14
C ARG A 33 -16.02 5.29 -4.98
N GLN A 34 -14.70 5.12 -4.93
CA GLN A 34 -14.14 3.80 -4.61
C GLN A 34 -14.59 3.33 -3.23
N THR A 35 -14.63 4.24 -2.27
CA THR A 35 -15.05 4.03 -0.88
C THR A 35 -16.45 3.44 -0.79
N GLU A 36 -17.39 3.96 -1.58
CA GLU A 36 -18.77 3.46 -1.62
C GLU A 36 -18.81 2.03 -2.17
N VAL A 37 -18.19 1.81 -3.33
CA VAL A 37 -18.15 0.50 -3.98
C VAL A 37 -17.44 -0.52 -3.09
N PHE A 38 -16.35 -0.14 -2.43
CA PHE A 38 -15.60 -1.00 -1.52
C PHE A 38 -16.44 -1.42 -0.33
N ARG A 39 -17.03 -0.45 0.40
CA ARG A 39 -17.83 -0.72 1.60
C ARG A 39 -19.09 -1.54 1.30
N GLU A 40 -19.70 -1.32 0.15
CA GLU A 40 -20.89 -2.07 -0.28
C GLU A 40 -20.59 -3.53 -0.65
N ASN A 41 -19.39 -3.84 -1.15
CA ASN A 41 -19.14 -5.11 -1.84
C ASN A 41 -18.00 -5.95 -1.29
N VAL A 42 -17.05 -5.39 -0.54
CA VAL A 42 -15.88 -6.12 -0.05
C VAL A 42 -16.16 -6.74 1.33
N PRO A 43 -16.18 -8.08 1.44
CA PRO A 43 -16.59 -8.77 2.65
C PRO A 43 -15.50 -8.80 3.72
N LEU A 44 -15.91 -8.76 4.99
CA LEU A 44 -15.04 -9.02 6.14
C LEU A 44 -14.90 -10.51 6.47
N ASP A 45 -15.92 -11.30 6.15
CA ASP A 45 -15.90 -12.74 6.34
C ASP A 45 -15.16 -13.45 5.20
N GLU A 46 -14.68 -14.67 5.45
CA GLU A 46 -14.07 -15.48 4.41
C GLU A 46 -15.14 -15.93 3.41
N CYS A 47 -15.02 -15.50 2.15
CA CYS A 47 -15.89 -16.00 1.07
C CYS A 47 -15.15 -15.99 -0.27
N ASP A 48 -15.69 -16.75 -1.23
CA ASP A 48 -15.31 -16.61 -2.63
C ASP A 48 -15.72 -15.21 -3.12
N PHE A 49 -14.75 -14.44 -3.60
CA PHE A 49 -14.99 -13.06 -4.04
C PHE A 49 -15.28 -12.97 -5.55
N ASN A 50 -15.28 -14.08 -6.29
CA ASN A 50 -15.35 -14.08 -7.75
C ASN A 50 -16.61 -13.42 -8.33
N GLU A 51 -17.80 -13.74 -7.79
CA GLU A 51 -19.06 -13.16 -8.27
C GLU A 51 -19.08 -11.65 -8.03
N LYS A 52 -18.84 -11.22 -6.78
CA LYS A 52 -18.82 -9.79 -6.41
C LYS A 52 -17.76 -9.00 -7.16
N PHE A 53 -16.58 -9.58 -7.38
CA PHE A 53 -15.50 -8.96 -8.13
C PHE A 53 -15.91 -8.64 -9.58
N LYS A 54 -16.64 -9.55 -10.24
CA LYS A 54 -17.19 -9.33 -11.59
C LYS A 54 -18.39 -8.39 -11.60
N GLU A 55 -19.28 -8.52 -10.62
CA GLU A 55 -20.44 -7.62 -10.45
C GLU A 55 -20.00 -6.16 -10.28
N CYS A 56 -18.88 -5.91 -9.59
CA CYS A 56 -18.29 -4.59 -9.42
C CYS A 56 -17.40 -4.16 -10.60
N ASN A 57 -17.35 -4.94 -11.68
CA ASN A 57 -16.47 -4.72 -12.82
C ASN A 57 -14.99 -4.51 -12.43
N LEU A 58 -14.50 -5.21 -11.39
CA LEU A 58 -13.10 -5.07 -10.94
C LEU A 58 -12.12 -5.83 -11.86
N ASP A 59 -12.62 -6.82 -12.59
CA ASP A 59 -11.87 -7.67 -13.52
C ASP A 59 -11.30 -6.92 -14.74
N GLN A 60 -11.83 -5.74 -15.06
CA GLN A 60 -11.27 -4.87 -16.11
C GLN A 60 -10.01 -4.09 -15.67
N PHE A 61 -9.76 -4.02 -14.36
CA PHE A 61 -8.64 -3.30 -13.75
C PHE A 61 -7.58 -4.27 -13.24
N PHE A 62 -7.99 -5.24 -12.43
CA PHE A 62 -7.13 -6.22 -11.78
C PHE A 62 -7.03 -7.47 -12.66
N THR A 63 -6.13 -7.41 -13.64
CA THR A 63 -6.14 -8.33 -14.77
C THR A 63 -5.14 -9.50 -14.66
N HIS A 64 -4.22 -9.49 -13.68
CA HIS A 64 -3.17 -10.51 -13.60
C HIS A 64 -3.69 -11.79 -12.93
N PRO A 65 -3.92 -12.87 -13.71
CA PRO A 65 -4.70 -14.03 -13.26
C PRO A 65 -4.02 -14.82 -12.14
N GLU A 66 -2.69 -14.80 -12.09
CA GLU A 66 -1.92 -15.52 -11.06
C GLU A 66 -1.76 -14.73 -9.75
N LYS A 67 -1.90 -13.40 -9.78
CA LYS A 67 -1.71 -12.53 -8.62
C LYS A 67 -3.03 -12.26 -7.89
N ILE A 68 -4.11 -12.04 -8.64
CA ILE A 68 -5.43 -11.82 -8.05
C ILE A 68 -6.13 -13.16 -7.78
N VAL A 69 -6.01 -13.64 -6.54
CA VAL A 69 -6.66 -14.90 -6.13
C VAL A 69 -8.05 -14.59 -5.58
N LEU A 70 -9.11 -14.98 -6.29
CA LEU A 70 -10.50 -14.68 -5.88
C LEU A 70 -11.11 -15.77 -4.96
N PRO A 71 -10.96 -17.07 -5.27
CA PRO A 71 -11.45 -18.13 -4.39
C PRO A 71 -10.60 -18.21 -3.12
N VAL A 72 -11.23 -18.58 -1.99
CA VAL A 72 -10.48 -18.80 -0.75
C VAL A 72 -9.65 -20.08 -0.87
N PHE A 73 -8.34 -19.94 -0.74
CA PHE A 73 -7.42 -21.07 -0.67
C PHE A 73 -6.61 -21.00 0.62
N LYS A 74 -6.87 -21.95 1.54
CA LYS A 74 -6.24 -22.00 2.88
C LYS A 74 -6.37 -20.68 3.66
N GLY A 75 -7.57 -20.09 3.67
CA GLY A 75 -7.87 -18.81 4.37
C GLY A 75 -7.40 -17.55 3.62
N TYR A 76 -6.69 -17.69 2.50
CA TYR A 76 -6.12 -16.58 1.74
C TYR A 76 -6.84 -16.33 0.41
N ASN A 77 -7.07 -15.07 0.09
CA ASN A 77 -7.52 -14.55 -1.22
C ASN A 77 -7.13 -13.06 -1.35
N SER A 78 -7.61 -12.38 -2.38
CA SER A 78 -7.32 -10.97 -2.66
C SER A 78 -7.93 -9.98 -1.66
N VAL A 79 -8.85 -10.43 -0.80
CA VAL A 79 -9.47 -9.61 0.26
C VAL A 79 -8.76 -9.82 1.62
N HIS A 80 -7.77 -10.71 1.68
CA HIS A 80 -7.14 -11.11 2.93
C HIS A 80 -6.57 -9.93 3.72
N LEU A 81 -5.87 -8.99 3.08
CA LEU A 81 -5.27 -7.83 3.73
C LEU A 81 -6.31 -6.94 4.43
N TYR A 82 -7.49 -6.76 3.83
CA TYR A 82 -8.59 -6.02 4.46
C TYR A 82 -9.15 -6.75 5.68
N ARG A 83 -9.37 -8.06 5.57
CA ARG A 83 -9.84 -8.89 6.68
C ARG A 83 -8.82 -8.90 7.82
N ASP A 84 -7.54 -8.96 7.48
CA ASP A 84 -6.44 -8.95 8.44
C ASP A 84 -6.28 -7.58 9.11
N SER A 85 -6.50 -6.48 8.38
CA SER A 85 -6.42 -5.12 8.97
C SER A 85 -7.44 -4.90 10.09
N LYS A 86 -8.58 -5.61 10.03
CA LYS A 86 -9.59 -5.63 11.11
C LYS A 86 -9.27 -6.57 12.27
N LYS A 87 -8.21 -7.36 12.15
CA LYS A 87 -7.72 -8.31 13.17
C LYS A 87 -6.40 -7.82 13.78
N LYS A 88 -5.74 -8.71 14.51
CA LYS A 88 -4.39 -8.50 15.05
C LYS A 88 -3.36 -8.75 13.96
N GLN A 89 -2.62 -7.71 13.61
CA GLN A 89 -1.56 -7.76 12.62
C GLN A 89 -0.41 -8.68 13.08
N THR A 90 0.23 -9.35 12.12
CA THR A 90 1.32 -10.29 12.42
C THR A 90 2.59 -9.56 12.87
N ILE A 91 2.98 -8.49 12.16
CA ILE A 91 4.15 -7.65 12.48
C ILE A 91 3.72 -6.18 12.54
N PRO A 92 2.96 -5.75 13.57
CA PRO A 92 2.56 -4.36 13.71
C PRO A 92 3.75 -3.52 14.17
N LEU A 93 4.07 -2.43 13.47
CA LEU A 93 5.22 -1.57 13.80
C LEU A 93 4.79 -0.18 14.27
N PHE A 94 3.67 0.32 13.74
CA PHE A 94 3.08 1.58 14.17
C PHE A 94 1.57 1.58 13.94
N ASP A 95 0.82 2.26 14.81
CA ASP A 95 -0.64 2.37 14.77
C ASP A 95 -1.05 3.76 15.28
N ASP A 96 -1.83 4.50 14.49
CA ASP A 96 -2.41 5.80 14.91
C ASP A 96 -3.94 5.75 15.11
N GLY A 97 -4.54 4.56 15.05
CA GLY A 97 -5.98 4.34 15.12
C GLY A 97 -6.68 4.33 13.77
N ASN A 98 -6.09 4.92 12.72
CA ASN A 98 -6.62 4.92 11.36
C ASN A 98 -5.78 4.06 10.41
N TYR A 99 -4.46 4.15 10.54
CA TYR A 99 -3.47 3.47 9.71
C TYR A 99 -2.51 2.62 10.54
N PHE A 100 -2.11 1.50 9.94
CA PHE A 100 -0.98 0.72 10.41
C PHE A 100 0.23 0.91 9.52
N LEU A 101 1.41 0.85 10.12
CA LEU A 101 2.62 0.42 9.45
C LEU A 101 2.91 -1.02 9.89
N VAL A 102 3.00 -1.95 8.94
CA VAL A 102 3.26 -3.37 9.20
C VAL A 102 4.44 -3.90 8.41
N GLY A 103 5.10 -4.93 8.93
CA GLY A 103 6.05 -5.73 8.16
C GLY A 103 5.34 -6.50 7.04
N ALA A 104 5.90 -6.47 5.83
CA ALA A 104 5.37 -7.26 4.72
C ALA A 104 5.47 -8.77 5.02
N LEU A 105 4.45 -9.56 4.70
CA LEU A 105 4.50 -11.03 4.77
C LEU A 105 4.94 -11.63 3.43
N GLY A 106 5.23 -12.94 3.42
CA GLY A 106 5.78 -13.62 2.24
C GLY A 106 7.28 -13.40 2.09
N GLU A 107 7.70 -12.65 1.07
CA GLU A 107 9.12 -12.34 0.84
C GLU A 107 9.29 -10.80 0.75
N PRO A 108 9.55 -10.12 1.88
CA PRO A 108 9.88 -8.69 1.93
C PRO A 108 11.03 -8.37 0.99
N GLY A 109 10.86 -7.32 0.17
CA GLY A 109 11.85 -6.92 -0.84
C GLY A 109 12.11 -7.95 -1.92
N ARG A 110 11.19 -8.90 -2.20
CA ARG A 110 11.33 -9.89 -3.29
C ARG A 110 11.70 -9.25 -4.63
N ASP A 111 11.06 -8.13 -4.93
CA ASP A 111 11.19 -7.46 -6.23
C ASP A 111 12.42 -6.54 -6.28
N LEU A 112 13.10 -6.31 -5.15
CA LEU A 112 14.42 -5.66 -5.16
C LEU A 112 15.48 -6.63 -5.72
N PRO A 113 16.61 -6.11 -6.25
CA PRO A 113 17.72 -6.96 -6.69
C PRO A 113 18.10 -8.03 -5.66
N ARG A 114 18.50 -9.21 -6.13
CA ARG A 114 18.74 -10.38 -5.26
C ARG A 114 19.66 -10.08 -4.08
N ASN A 115 20.70 -9.28 -4.29
CA ASN A 115 21.71 -8.87 -3.33
C ASN A 115 21.44 -7.51 -2.66
N HIS A 116 20.21 -7.00 -2.75
CA HIS A 116 19.86 -5.69 -2.18
C HIS A 116 19.83 -5.74 -0.65
N LYS A 117 20.48 -4.77 0.01
CA LYS A 117 20.64 -4.73 1.48
C LYS A 117 19.36 -4.32 2.21
N SER A 118 18.50 -3.54 1.56
CA SER A 118 17.29 -2.96 2.18
C SER A 118 16.05 -3.86 2.18
N LYS A 119 16.16 -5.18 1.97
CA LYS A 119 14.96 -6.05 1.91
C LYS A 119 14.12 -6.03 3.20
N ALA A 120 14.76 -5.84 4.36
CA ALA A 120 14.09 -5.66 5.66
C ALA A 120 13.27 -4.35 5.77
N SER A 121 13.48 -3.39 4.86
CA SER A 121 12.72 -2.14 4.83
C SER A 121 11.38 -2.24 4.11
N HIS A 122 11.05 -3.38 3.49
CA HIS A 122 9.76 -3.54 2.81
C HIS A 122 8.64 -3.64 3.86
N LEU A 123 7.98 -2.52 4.08
CA LEU A 123 6.84 -2.37 4.98
C LEU A 123 5.59 -2.03 4.18
N MET A 124 4.42 -2.12 4.83
CA MET A 124 3.15 -1.73 4.21
C MET A 124 2.39 -0.75 5.10
N VAL A 125 1.87 0.33 4.50
CA VAL A 125 0.84 1.16 5.13
C VAL A 125 -0.52 0.67 4.69
N ILE A 126 -1.36 0.32 5.65
CA ILE A 126 -2.72 -0.18 5.43
C ILE A 126 -3.71 0.61 6.29
N LYS A 127 -4.88 0.90 5.74
CA LYS A 127 -5.99 1.46 6.52
C LYS A 127 -6.67 0.36 7.33
N HIS A 128 -6.93 0.64 8.60
CA HIS A 128 -7.74 -0.23 9.46
C HIS A 128 -8.84 0.50 10.23
N GLY A 129 -8.88 1.83 10.21
CA GLY A 129 -10.01 2.59 10.73
C GLY A 129 -11.34 2.16 10.07
N ASP A 130 -12.44 2.28 10.81
CA ASP A 130 -13.78 1.96 10.30
C ASP A 130 -14.40 3.12 9.49
N GLU A 131 -13.86 4.33 9.67
CA GLU A 131 -14.35 5.55 9.06
C GLU A 131 -13.39 6.15 8.03
N GLY A 132 -13.92 7.04 7.19
CA GLY A 132 -13.19 7.73 6.14
C GLY A 132 -12.91 6.89 4.88
N PRO A 133 -12.12 7.43 3.94
CA PRO A 133 -11.91 6.84 2.62
C PRO A 133 -11.28 5.45 2.66
N ILE A 134 -11.70 4.55 1.76
CA ILE A 134 -11.06 3.25 1.55
C ILE A 134 -11.07 2.92 0.05
N THR A 135 -9.89 2.81 -0.53
CA THR A 135 -9.73 2.67 -1.99
C THR A 135 -9.30 1.26 -2.36
N PHE A 136 -9.63 0.85 -3.59
CA PHE A 136 -9.16 -0.41 -4.16
C PHE A 136 -7.70 -0.30 -4.62
N ASN A 137 -7.36 0.82 -5.27
CA ASN A 137 -6.00 1.12 -5.72
C ASN A 137 -5.87 2.61 -6.06
N GLU A 138 -4.68 3.18 -5.85
CA GLU A 138 -4.45 4.60 -6.11
C GLU A 138 -4.39 4.97 -7.59
N MET A 139 -4.31 3.99 -8.51
CA MET A 139 -4.43 4.25 -9.94
C MET A 139 -5.87 4.36 -10.43
N LEU A 140 -6.85 3.96 -9.61
CA LEU A 140 -8.25 4.14 -9.94
C LEU A 140 -8.67 5.59 -9.63
N PRO A 141 -9.71 6.12 -10.32
CA PRO A 141 -10.20 7.47 -10.05
C PRO A 141 -10.62 7.64 -8.59
N THR A 142 -10.32 8.80 -8.04
CA THR A 142 -10.63 9.17 -6.65
C THR A 142 -11.29 10.53 -6.62
N ASP A 143 -12.09 10.76 -5.59
CA ASP A 143 -12.53 12.10 -5.25
C ASP A 143 -11.49 12.86 -4.41
N LYS A 144 -11.83 14.07 -3.98
CA LYS A 144 -10.95 14.92 -3.18
C LYS A 144 -10.55 14.25 -1.86
N GLU A 145 -11.52 13.71 -1.13
CA GLU A 145 -11.29 13.09 0.19
C GLU A 145 -10.43 11.81 0.05
N GLU A 146 -10.67 10.96 -0.96
CA GLU A 146 -9.83 9.80 -1.24
C GLU A 146 -8.39 10.18 -1.66
N THR A 147 -8.23 11.30 -2.36
CA THR A 147 -6.91 11.83 -2.74
C THR A 147 -6.18 12.43 -1.54
N GLU A 148 -6.90 13.05 -0.62
CA GLU A 148 -6.38 13.53 0.67
C GLU A 148 -5.94 12.35 1.56
N ASP A 149 -6.71 11.25 1.61
CA ASP A 149 -6.32 10.03 2.35
C ASP A 149 -5.02 9.39 1.81
N LEU A 150 -4.77 9.43 0.49
CA LEU A 150 -3.47 9.04 -0.08
C LEU A 150 -2.33 9.91 0.48
N GLN A 151 -2.52 11.24 0.50
CA GLN A 151 -1.54 12.17 1.06
C GLN A 151 -1.27 11.88 2.54
N GLU A 152 -2.32 11.60 3.32
CA GLU A 152 -2.22 11.25 4.73
C GLU A 152 -1.45 9.95 4.95
N ARG A 153 -1.72 8.89 4.16
CA ARG A 153 -0.97 7.63 4.23
C ARG A 153 0.51 7.79 3.88
N ILE A 154 0.85 8.64 2.92
CA ILE A 154 2.26 8.97 2.60
C ILE A 154 2.93 9.69 3.78
N ASN A 155 2.24 10.66 4.40
CA ASN A 155 2.76 11.38 5.56
C ASN A 155 2.94 10.44 6.76
N PHE A 156 1.97 9.56 7.00
CA PHE A 156 2.03 8.51 8.00
C PHE A 156 3.22 7.58 7.78
N ALA A 157 3.47 7.13 6.55
CA ALA A 157 4.63 6.29 6.22
C ALA A 157 5.95 6.94 6.68
N ASN A 158 6.15 8.22 6.34
CA ASN A 158 7.36 8.96 6.71
C ASN A 158 7.51 9.11 8.23
N MET A 159 6.42 9.47 8.92
CA MET A 159 6.39 9.61 10.37
C MET A 159 6.71 8.30 11.08
N ALA A 160 6.02 7.21 10.71
CA ALA A 160 6.17 5.89 11.31
C ALA A 160 7.57 5.31 11.06
N VAL A 161 8.14 5.46 9.86
CA VAL A 161 9.54 5.07 9.61
C VAL A 161 10.52 5.92 10.42
N GLY A 162 10.23 7.20 10.63
CA GLY A 162 10.99 8.05 11.56
C GLY A 162 11.04 7.48 12.98
N HIS A 163 9.93 6.95 13.49
CA HIS A 163 9.90 6.26 14.78
C HIS A 163 10.77 5.00 14.82
N ILE A 164 10.81 4.23 13.72
CA ILE A 164 11.67 3.04 13.61
C ILE A 164 13.15 3.43 13.61
N ARG A 165 13.53 4.45 12.82
CA ARG A 165 14.92 4.97 12.77
C ARG A 165 15.39 5.46 14.13
N ASN A 166 14.53 6.17 14.85
CA ASN A 166 14.80 6.66 16.19
C ASN A 166 14.77 5.56 17.27
N ASN A 167 14.46 4.32 16.89
CA ASN A 167 14.31 3.19 17.80
C ASN A 167 13.35 3.48 18.96
N THR A 168 12.23 4.13 18.64
CA THR A 168 11.23 4.56 19.62
C THR A 168 10.76 3.36 20.47
N PRO A 169 10.53 3.52 21.79
CA PRO A 169 9.94 2.46 22.60
C PRO A 169 8.56 2.02 22.09
N VAL A 170 8.27 0.72 22.13
CA VAL A 170 6.97 0.13 21.76
C VAL A 170 5.79 0.86 22.41
N ALA A 171 5.94 1.30 23.66
CA ALA A 171 4.93 2.08 24.40
C ALA A 171 4.43 3.34 23.67
N GLN A 172 5.19 3.85 22.69
CA GLN A 172 4.85 5.05 21.90
C GLN A 172 4.51 4.71 20.44
N CYS A 173 4.41 3.42 20.08
CA CYS A 173 4.16 2.97 18.71
C CYS A 173 2.68 2.68 18.41
N GLY A 174 1.78 3.00 19.33
CA GLY A 174 0.34 2.80 19.16
C GLY A 174 -0.21 1.59 19.92
N THR A 175 -1.52 1.62 20.16
CA THR A 175 -2.20 0.68 21.04
C THR A 175 -2.03 -0.76 20.58
N LYS A 176 -2.18 -1.02 19.28
CA LYS A 176 -2.11 -2.38 18.74
C LYS A 176 -0.70 -2.96 18.70
N VAL A 177 0.33 -2.12 18.65
CA VAL A 177 1.74 -2.55 18.80
C VAL A 177 2.00 -2.96 20.24
N VAL A 178 1.51 -2.17 21.20
CA VAL A 178 1.58 -2.48 22.64
C VAL A 178 0.85 -3.76 22.99
N GLU A 179 -0.35 -3.97 22.45
CA GLU A 179 -1.11 -5.23 22.62
C GLU A 179 -0.29 -6.43 22.15
N LYS A 180 0.32 -6.34 20.97
CA LYS A 180 1.17 -7.42 20.44
C LYS A 180 2.40 -7.68 21.30
N ALA A 181 3.05 -6.65 21.81
CA ALA A 181 4.18 -6.79 22.72
C ALA A 181 3.78 -7.51 24.03
N ASN A 182 2.66 -7.11 24.63
CA ASN A 182 2.14 -7.75 25.84
C ASN A 182 1.80 -9.22 25.64
N GLU A 183 1.20 -9.58 24.50
CA GLU A 183 0.92 -10.98 24.14
C GLU A 183 2.17 -11.84 24.04
N MET A 184 3.27 -11.25 23.61
CA MET A 184 4.56 -11.90 23.46
C MET A 184 5.44 -11.77 24.70
N GLU A 185 4.92 -11.18 25.78
CA GLU A 185 5.66 -10.91 27.02
C GLU A 185 6.93 -10.05 26.78
N ILE A 186 6.89 -9.17 25.78
CA ILE A 186 7.95 -8.21 25.46
C ILE A 186 7.73 -6.93 26.26
N ASP A 187 8.77 -6.43 26.95
CA ASP A 187 8.72 -5.16 27.66
C ASP A 187 8.41 -4.02 26.69
N VAL A 188 7.36 -3.23 26.96
CA VAL A 188 6.94 -2.08 26.16
C VAL A 188 7.97 -0.95 26.11
N GLN A 189 9.00 -0.97 26.98
CA GLN A 189 10.16 -0.07 26.88
C GLN A 189 11.20 -0.53 25.84
N THR A 190 11.05 -1.73 25.28
CA THR A 190 11.88 -2.24 24.20
C THR A 190 11.75 -1.33 22.98
N GLY A 191 12.88 -1.04 22.32
CA GLY A 191 12.88 -0.24 21.09
C GLY A 191 12.23 -1.00 19.94
N ILE A 192 11.50 -0.29 19.07
CA ILE A 192 10.67 -0.89 18.02
C ILE A 192 11.45 -1.79 17.04
N ARG A 193 12.76 -1.53 16.81
CA ARG A 193 13.60 -2.40 15.98
C ARG A 193 13.85 -3.76 16.62
N GLN A 194 14.15 -3.76 17.92
CA GLN A 194 14.32 -5.00 18.69
C GLN A 194 13.00 -5.77 18.79
N PHE A 195 11.89 -5.07 19.00
CA PHE A 195 10.56 -5.67 18.94
C PHE A 195 10.31 -6.34 17.58
N MET A 196 10.59 -5.65 16.46
CA MET A 196 10.46 -6.22 15.11
C MET A 196 11.29 -7.50 14.94
N GLY A 197 12.55 -7.50 15.39
CA GLY A 197 13.41 -8.69 15.39
C GLY A 197 12.82 -9.83 16.23
N GLN A 198 12.32 -9.54 17.43
CA GLN A 198 11.71 -10.52 18.32
C GLN A 198 10.45 -11.14 17.70
N VAL A 199 9.58 -10.33 17.08
CA VAL A 199 8.41 -10.83 16.35
C VAL A 199 8.83 -11.80 15.25
N ILE A 200 9.77 -11.43 14.38
CA ILE A 200 10.23 -12.28 13.28
C ILE A 200 10.86 -13.58 13.81
N SER A 201 11.73 -13.48 14.82
CA SER A 201 12.41 -14.64 15.42
C SER A 201 11.44 -15.62 16.11
N SER A 202 10.25 -15.15 16.50
CA SER A 202 9.22 -15.97 17.15
C SER A 202 8.42 -16.85 16.19
N PHE A 203 8.52 -16.61 14.88
CA PHE A 203 7.76 -17.39 13.90
C PHE A 203 8.14 -18.87 13.96
N THR A 204 7.13 -19.72 13.93
CA THR A 204 7.33 -21.17 13.84
C THR A 204 7.72 -21.56 12.42
N GLU A 205 8.33 -22.74 12.28
CA GLU A 205 8.62 -23.26 10.94
C GLU A 205 7.36 -23.46 10.10
N GLU A 206 6.28 -23.93 10.74
CA GLU A 206 4.97 -24.08 10.11
C GLU A 206 4.44 -22.74 9.56
N PHE A 207 4.58 -21.65 10.32
CA PHE A 207 4.20 -20.33 9.85
C PHE A 207 5.07 -19.89 8.68
N ARG A 208 6.39 -20.00 8.79
CA ARG A 208 7.33 -19.55 7.75
C ARG A 208 7.06 -20.18 6.38
N VAL A 209 6.78 -21.49 6.34
CA VAL A 209 6.50 -22.23 5.10
C VAL A 209 5.03 -22.14 4.65
N GLY A 210 4.17 -21.50 5.44
CA GLY A 210 2.75 -21.30 5.16
C GLY A 210 2.49 -20.29 4.04
N ARG A 211 1.21 -19.94 3.82
CA ARG A 211 0.79 -18.90 2.87
C ARG A 211 0.03 -17.80 3.63
N PRO A 212 0.51 -16.53 3.62
CA PRO A 212 1.64 -16.01 2.84
C PRO A 212 3.02 -16.42 3.39
N GLY A 213 3.10 -16.87 4.64
CA GLY A 213 4.36 -17.25 5.28
C GLY A 213 5.31 -16.09 5.51
N TYR A 214 6.59 -16.39 5.77
CA TYR A 214 7.61 -15.36 5.96
C TYR A 214 9.02 -15.85 5.64
N THR A 215 9.68 -15.11 4.78
CA THR A 215 11.10 -15.19 4.41
C THR A 215 11.72 -13.84 4.72
N LEU A 216 13.01 -13.77 5.02
CA LEU A 216 13.75 -12.52 5.08
C LEU A 216 15.11 -12.77 4.48
N ARG A 217 15.42 -12.16 3.34
CA ARG A 217 16.71 -12.36 2.68
C ARG A 217 17.67 -11.24 2.99
N ASP A 218 18.90 -11.60 3.32
CA ASP A 218 20.00 -10.67 3.47
C ASP A 218 20.61 -10.27 2.11
N GLU A 219 21.71 -9.51 2.16
CA GLU A 219 22.48 -9.08 0.98
C GLU A 219 23.18 -10.21 0.23
N THR A 220 23.35 -11.38 0.87
CA THR A 220 23.87 -12.60 0.23
C THR A 220 22.76 -13.43 -0.40
N ASN A 221 21.51 -12.94 -0.34
CA ASN A 221 20.29 -13.62 -0.77
C ASN A 221 19.96 -14.88 0.06
N THR A 222 20.51 -14.98 1.27
CA THR A 222 20.28 -16.06 2.23
C THR A 222 19.04 -15.76 3.05
N ASN A 223 18.13 -16.75 3.18
CA ASN A 223 16.95 -16.60 4.04
C ASN A 223 17.38 -16.70 5.51
N ILE A 224 17.26 -15.60 6.24
CA ILE A 224 17.62 -15.49 7.66
C ILE A 224 16.39 -15.48 8.59
N ALA A 225 15.17 -15.67 8.07
CA ALA A 225 13.95 -15.64 8.90
C ALA A 225 13.87 -16.76 9.95
N GLY A 226 14.66 -17.83 9.79
CA GLY A 226 14.79 -18.93 10.76
C GLY A 226 16.05 -18.88 11.62
N GLU A 227 16.85 -17.81 11.48
CA GLU A 227 18.11 -17.64 12.21
C GLU A 227 17.88 -17.04 13.61
N THR A 228 18.97 -16.90 14.37
CA THR A 228 18.93 -16.26 15.70
C THR A 228 18.47 -14.81 15.63
N LEU A 229 17.91 -14.32 16.74
CA LEU A 229 17.53 -12.91 16.89
C LEU A 229 18.67 -11.96 16.53
N ASP A 230 19.91 -12.26 16.92
CA ASP A 230 21.07 -11.40 16.65
C ASP A 230 21.33 -11.22 15.15
N VAL A 231 21.14 -12.28 14.35
CA VAL A 231 21.31 -12.23 12.87
C VAL A 231 20.23 -11.35 12.24
N ILE A 232 18.98 -11.55 12.65
CA ILE A 232 17.83 -10.76 12.16
C ILE A 232 17.99 -9.29 12.58
N GLN A 233 18.35 -9.05 13.83
CA GLN A 233 18.53 -7.73 14.42
C GLN A 233 19.64 -6.95 13.70
N SER A 234 20.75 -7.61 13.37
CA SER A 234 21.85 -7.02 12.60
C SER A 234 21.37 -6.44 11.26
N LEU A 235 20.55 -7.18 10.51
CA LEU A 235 20.01 -6.70 9.24
C LEU A 235 19.04 -5.52 9.44
N ILE A 236 18.15 -5.61 10.42
CA ILE A 236 17.21 -4.52 10.75
C ILE A 236 17.98 -3.25 11.13
N ASP A 237 18.95 -3.35 12.03
CA ASP A 237 19.73 -2.21 12.47
C ASP A 237 20.58 -1.61 11.34
N GLN A 238 21.21 -2.45 10.51
CA GLN A 238 21.94 -1.99 9.32
C GLN A 238 21.07 -1.12 8.41
N VAL A 239 19.83 -1.53 8.17
CA VAL A 239 18.90 -0.82 7.28
C VAL A 239 18.35 0.46 7.93
N PHE A 240 17.90 0.39 9.19
CA PHE A 240 17.22 1.53 9.82
C PHE A 240 18.17 2.54 10.49
N THR A 241 19.45 2.21 10.66
CA THR A 241 20.47 3.21 11.08
C THR A 241 21.05 3.99 9.90
N ASP A 242 20.98 3.47 8.68
CA ASP A 242 21.55 4.12 7.50
C ASP A 242 20.76 5.38 7.11
N GLN A 243 21.34 6.54 7.43
CA GLN A 243 20.75 7.86 7.14
C GLN A 243 20.83 8.25 5.66
N SER A 244 21.62 7.53 4.86
CA SER A 244 21.74 7.79 3.42
C SER A 244 20.60 7.17 2.63
N LEU A 245 19.87 6.21 3.20
CA LEU A 245 18.62 5.70 2.63
C LEU A 245 17.49 6.72 2.79
N LYS A 246 16.59 6.79 1.83
CA LYS A 246 15.39 7.64 1.82
C LYS A 246 14.12 6.80 1.84
N VAL A 247 13.06 7.34 2.41
CA VAL A 247 11.75 6.70 2.43
C VAL A 247 11.14 6.85 1.05
N HIS A 248 10.78 5.73 0.44
CA HIS A 248 10.01 5.69 -0.79
C HIS A 248 8.67 5.01 -0.53
N ALA A 249 7.61 5.58 -1.11
CA ALA A 249 6.24 5.12 -0.97
C ALA A 249 5.71 4.74 -2.35
N PHE A 250 5.42 3.46 -2.56
CA PHE A 250 4.93 2.93 -3.83
C PHE A 250 3.60 2.20 -3.67
N ILE A 251 2.88 2.07 -4.77
CA ILE A 251 1.80 1.09 -4.92
C ILE A 251 2.15 0.11 -6.03
N GLN A 252 1.63 -1.10 -5.95
CA GLN A 252 1.53 -1.96 -7.13
C GLN A 252 0.32 -1.49 -7.96
N PRO A 253 0.48 -1.24 -9.27
CA PRO A 253 -0.66 -0.89 -10.12
C PRO A 253 -1.66 -2.05 -10.20
N PRO A 254 -2.91 -1.84 -10.65
CA PRO A 254 -3.95 -2.87 -10.64
C PRO A 254 -3.54 -4.17 -11.35
N HIS A 255 -2.72 -4.10 -12.40
CA HIS A 255 -2.21 -5.26 -13.12
C HIS A 255 -1.07 -6.01 -12.40
N GLU A 256 -0.51 -5.48 -11.32
CA GLU A 256 0.54 -6.15 -10.52
C GLU A 256 0.09 -6.44 -9.09
N ASN A 257 -1.05 -5.89 -8.68
CA ASN A 257 -1.55 -5.97 -7.32
C ASN A 257 -2.23 -7.31 -7.02
N SER A 258 -1.91 -7.89 -5.87
CA SER A 258 -2.47 -9.16 -5.39
C SER A 258 -3.60 -9.01 -4.37
N GLN A 259 -3.81 -7.79 -3.86
CA GLN A 259 -4.82 -7.48 -2.85
C GLN A 259 -5.73 -6.35 -3.36
N VAL A 260 -7.04 -6.46 -3.11
CA VAL A 260 -8.00 -5.43 -3.54
C VAL A 260 -8.07 -4.24 -2.58
N LEU A 261 -7.42 -4.29 -1.43
CA LEU A 261 -7.25 -3.12 -0.55
C LEU A 261 -6.02 -2.33 -1.01
N SER A 262 -6.19 -1.03 -1.24
CA SER A 262 -5.06 -0.15 -1.51
C SER A 262 -4.11 -0.10 -0.30
N HIS A 263 -2.83 -0.30 -0.57
CA HIS A 263 -1.78 -0.28 0.44
C HIS A 263 -0.50 0.28 -0.16
N ILE A 264 0.25 1.03 0.66
CA ILE A 264 1.51 1.63 0.24
C ILE A 264 2.64 0.71 0.65
N HIS A 265 3.42 0.24 -0.31
CA HIS A 265 4.70 -0.40 -0.09
C HIS A 265 5.75 0.67 0.24
N VAL A 266 6.33 0.56 1.42
CA VAL A 266 7.38 1.46 1.89
C VAL A 266 8.71 0.76 1.78
N PHE A 267 9.72 1.46 1.27
CA PHE A 267 11.11 1.00 1.22
C PHE A 267 12.08 2.09 1.67
N LEU A 268 13.25 1.68 2.16
CA LEU A 268 14.40 2.54 2.43
C LEU A 268 15.50 2.31 1.39
N LEU A 269 15.64 3.22 0.42
CA LEU A 269 16.51 3.03 -0.76
C LEU A 269 17.40 4.25 -1.00
N HIS A 270 18.48 4.08 -1.78
CA HIS A 270 19.30 5.21 -2.22
C HIS A 270 18.71 5.85 -3.48
N GLU A 271 18.82 7.17 -3.60
CA GLU A 271 18.58 7.87 -4.86
C GLU A 271 19.84 7.82 -5.76
N PRO A 272 19.72 7.61 -7.09
CA PRO A 272 18.52 7.38 -7.90
C PRO A 272 18.25 5.88 -8.16
N GLN A 273 18.82 4.95 -7.40
CA GLN A 273 18.80 3.50 -7.65
C GLN A 273 17.52 2.80 -7.15
N TRP A 274 16.38 3.50 -7.16
CA TRP A 274 15.22 3.14 -6.35
C TRP A 274 14.50 1.86 -6.80
N LEU A 275 14.67 1.37 -8.03
CA LEU A 275 13.95 0.18 -8.49
C LEU A 275 14.63 -0.61 -9.61
N ASP A 276 15.96 -0.59 -9.79
CA ASP A 276 16.64 -1.27 -10.92
C ASP A 276 16.05 -2.69 -11.22
N GLY A 277 15.19 -2.80 -12.24
CA GLY A 277 14.51 -4.04 -12.64
C GLY A 277 13.13 -4.32 -12.03
N ALA A 278 12.52 -3.37 -11.33
CA ALA A 278 11.20 -3.45 -10.68
C ALA A 278 10.31 -2.23 -10.95
N GLU A 279 10.71 -1.34 -11.87
CA GLU A 279 10.00 -0.11 -12.23
C GLU A 279 8.62 -0.40 -12.81
N GLU A 280 8.42 -1.57 -13.42
CA GLU A 280 7.12 -2.00 -13.94
C GLU A 280 6.16 -2.46 -12.83
N ASN A 281 6.70 -2.86 -11.68
CA ASN A 281 5.93 -3.44 -10.57
C ASN A 281 5.41 -2.40 -9.58
N TYR A 282 6.00 -1.19 -9.56
CA TYR A 282 5.73 -0.19 -8.53
C TYR A 282 5.65 1.21 -9.10
N TYR A 283 4.60 1.95 -8.73
CA TYR A 283 4.44 3.36 -9.06
C TYR A 283 4.58 4.24 -7.82
N ASP A 284 5.30 5.34 -7.96
CA ASP A 284 5.57 6.30 -6.89
C ASP A 284 4.29 7.05 -6.48
N CYS A 285 3.96 6.99 -5.19
CA CYS A 285 2.75 7.59 -4.64
C CYS A 285 2.76 9.11 -4.76
N ASN A 286 3.93 9.76 -4.64
CA ASN A 286 4.02 11.22 -4.77
C ASN A 286 3.73 11.66 -6.21
N THR A 287 4.19 10.88 -7.19
CA THR A 287 3.91 11.10 -8.61
C THR A 287 2.42 10.92 -8.90
N ILE A 288 1.81 9.83 -8.42
CA ILE A 288 0.36 9.61 -8.56
C ILE A 288 -0.44 10.75 -7.93
N LEU A 289 -0.11 11.13 -6.69
CA LEU A 289 -0.79 12.18 -5.95
C LEU A 289 -0.71 13.53 -6.66
N ARG A 290 0.47 13.90 -7.17
CA ARG A 290 0.66 15.14 -7.93
C ARG A 290 -0.21 15.14 -9.19
N LEU A 291 -0.12 14.08 -10.00
CA LEU A 291 -0.90 13.97 -11.24
C LEU A 291 -2.41 14.01 -10.96
N LYS A 292 -2.87 13.36 -9.90
CA LYS A 292 -4.29 13.41 -9.49
C LYS A 292 -4.77 14.82 -9.14
N LYS A 293 -3.93 15.61 -8.46
CA LYS A 293 -4.25 17.01 -8.14
C LYS A 293 -4.30 17.87 -9.40
N GLU A 294 -3.31 17.74 -10.27
CA GLU A 294 -3.27 18.45 -11.58
C GLU A 294 -4.52 18.13 -12.42
N MET A 295 -4.88 16.85 -12.54
CA MET A 295 -6.09 16.42 -13.27
C MET A 295 -7.40 16.92 -12.63
N ALA A 296 -7.43 17.19 -11.32
CA ALA A 296 -8.61 17.75 -10.66
C ALA A 296 -8.74 19.25 -10.92
N GLU A 297 -7.62 19.98 -10.87
CA GLU A 297 -7.55 21.41 -11.20
C GLU A 297 -7.97 21.67 -12.66
N GLU A 298 -7.53 20.84 -13.61
CA GLU A 298 -7.92 20.94 -15.02
C GLU A 298 -9.44 20.79 -15.24
N VAL A 299 -10.12 19.96 -14.43
CA VAL A 299 -11.57 19.78 -14.52
C VAL A 299 -12.31 20.98 -13.96
N GLU A 300 -11.86 21.53 -12.82
CA GLU A 300 -12.45 22.74 -12.22
C GLU A 300 -12.33 23.95 -13.17
N GLU A 301 -11.18 24.14 -13.83
CA GLU A 301 -11.00 25.23 -14.80
C GLU A 301 -11.91 25.12 -16.04
N VAL A 302 -12.19 23.89 -16.50
CA VAL A 302 -13.11 23.66 -17.63
C VAL A 302 -14.57 23.94 -17.22
N GLU A 303 -14.98 23.52 -16.02
CA GLU A 303 -16.34 23.77 -15.52
C GLU A 303 -16.60 25.26 -15.26
N GLU A 304 -15.60 26.02 -14.78
CA GLU A 304 -15.70 27.48 -14.60
C GLU A 304 -15.64 28.26 -15.93
N GLY A 305 -15.06 27.65 -16.97
CA GLY A 305 -14.85 28.25 -18.29
C GLY A 305 -16.01 28.11 -19.29
N GLU A 306 -17.04 27.28 -19.02
CA GLU A 306 -18.21 27.14 -19.89
C GLU A 306 -19.34 28.15 -19.53
N PRO A 307 -19.55 29.23 -20.30
CA PRO A 307 -20.73 30.08 -20.12
C PRO A 307 -21.99 29.28 -20.50
N GLY A 308 -22.86 29.06 -19.51
CA GLY A 308 -24.10 28.31 -19.65
C GLY A 308 -24.90 28.68 -20.92
N LEU A 309 -25.01 27.72 -21.83
CA LEU A 309 -25.93 27.80 -22.97
C LEU A 309 -27.37 27.74 -22.45
N THR A 310 -27.92 28.89 -22.05
CA THR A 310 -29.37 29.06 -21.93
C THR A 310 -30.00 28.85 -23.31
N ARG A 311 -30.67 27.71 -23.51
CA ARG A 311 -31.57 27.49 -24.65
C ARG A 311 -32.70 28.51 -24.60
N THR A 312 -32.56 29.62 -25.31
CA THR A 312 -33.69 30.47 -25.66
C THR A 312 -34.56 29.74 -26.69
N PHE A 313 -35.69 29.19 -26.24
CA PHE A 313 -36.77 28.80 -27.14
C PHE A 313 -37.30 30.06 -27.83
N SER A 314 -36.99 30.22 -29.11
CA SER A 314 -37.69 31.20 -29.95
C SER A 314 -39.06 30.61 -30.33
N VAL A 315 -40.12 31.14 -29.73
CA VAL A 315 -41.49 30.95 -30.23
C VAL A 315 -41.74 32.09 -31.21
N ARG A 316 -41.84 31.77 -32.50
CA ARG A 316 -42.40 32.69 -33.51
C ARG A 316 -43.92 32.47 -33.54
N ASN A 317 -44.66 33.51 -33.20
CA ASN A 317 -46.01 33.75 -33.73
C ASN A 317 -45.90 34.69 -34.93
#